data_AF-J9GQ66-F1
#
_entry.id   AF-J9GQ66-F1
#
_cell.length_a   1.000
_cell.length_b   1.000
_cell.length_c   1.000
_cell.angle_alpha   90.00
_cell.angle_beta   90.00
_cell.angle_gamma   90.00
#
_symmetry.space_group_name_H-M   'P 1'
#
loop_
_entity.id
_entity.type
_entity.pdbx_description
1 polymer ?
#
loop_
_entity_poly.entity_id
_entity_poly.type
_entity_poly.pdbx_seq_one_letter_code
_entity_poly.pdbx_strand_id
1 'polypeptide(L)'
;MQYSMNDGTQNGNCNWSYGLIVPNIPGVTDGGCDFYKPSQNLVNAFRTDKNGHPLFDAFNAQDVDVKRDYTDPRLYLTVGMPGMPYEFNKNYMMDKSIAWSRSNGLYGYYVTLKHNVDPDCEYLIKGSWWGSPMNRIVLRYADVLLMRAEALVQLNDGRLGEAVNLVNELRNRARKSTRMIADYEAEYGVHFNVQPYNGSYTQSQVLEIVKFERRVELAMESERFFDLVRWGEAEQTLNQYYAAEADNCNIYTSASFTKNKNEYLPIPFAQLSASNGHYIQNCGNW
;
A
#
# COMPACT_ATOMS: atom_id res chain seq x y z
N MET A 1 -14.92 6.87 -7.54
CA MET A 1 -14.89 7.94 -8.55
C MET A 1 -14.87 7.31 -9.92
N GLN A 2 -15.76 7.78 -10.79
CA GLN A 2 -15.90 7.25 -12.14
C GLN A 2 -15.02 8.04 -13.11
N TYR A 3 -14.30 7.31 -13.95
CA TYR A 3 -13.51 7.81 -15.06
C TYR A 3 -14.03 7.16 -16.35
N SER A 4 -13.70 7.74 -17.50
CA SER A 4 -14.25 7.29 -18.79
C SER A 4 -13.28 7.48 -19.95
N MET A 5 -13.51 6.68 -20.99
CA MET A 5 -12.94 6.81 -22.32
C MET A 5 -14.07 6.84 -23.34
N ASN A 6 -13.77 7.28 -24.57
CA ASN A 6 -14.75 7.39 -25.66
C ASN A 6 -15.97 8.28 -25.30
N ASP A 7 -15.77 9.27 -24.45
CA ASP A 7 -16.80 10.21 -23.97
C ASP A 7 -16.85 11.53 -24.78
N GLY A 8 -16.13 11.59 -25.90
CA GLY A 8 -16.02 12.78 -26.76
C GLY A 8 -14.97 13.80 -26.29
N THR A 9 -14.29 13.57 -25.17
CA THR A 9 -13.13 14.37 -24.77
C THR A 9 -11.86 13.91 -25.49
N GLN A 10 -10.87 14.80 -25.65
CA GLN A 10 -9.66 14.53 -26.43
C GLN A 10 -8.85 13.33 -25.90
N ASN A 11 -8.69 13.22 -24.57
CA ASN A 11 -7.86 12.20 -23.92
C ASN A 11 -8.67 11.28 -22.98
N GLY A 12 -10.01 11.33 -23.04
CA GLY A 12 -10.87 10.73 -22.02
C GLY A 12 -10.86 11.50 -20.69
N ASN A 13 -11.90 11.29 -19.89
CA ASN A 13 -11.89 11.64 -18.46
C ASN A 13 -11.03 10.62 -17.68
N CYS A 14 -9.71 10.71 -17.84
CA CYS A 14 -8.75 9.85 -17.15
C CYS A 14 -8.46 10.33 -15.71
N ASN A 15 -7.98 9.40 -14.89
CA ASN A 15 -7.46 9.70 -13.57
C ASN A 15 -6.05 10.30 -13.64
N TRP A 16 -5.97 11.62 -13.88
CA TRP A 16 -4.70 12.32 -13.99
C TRP A 16 -3.94 12.47 -12.66
N SER A 17 -4.58 12.23 -11.51
CA SER A 17 -3.90 12.33 -10.21
C SER A 17 -2.82 11.26 -10.02
N TYR A 18 -2.88 10.17 -10.79
CA TYR A 18 -1.85 9.13 -10.82
C TYR A 18 -0.86 9.29 -11.97
N GLY A 19 -0.91 10.37 -12.74
CA GLY A 19 -0.04 10.50 -13.91
C GLY A 19 1.46 10.56 -13.61
N LEU A 20 1.84 10.71 -12.34
CA LEU A 20 3.22 10.74 -11.89
C LEU A 20 3.76 9.37 -11.46
N ILE A 21 2.95 8.32 -11.36
CA ILE A 21 3.40 7.04 -10.79
C ILE A 21 3.97 6.07 -11.83
N VAL A 22 3.74 6.34 -13.12
CA VAL A 22 4.15 5.45 -14.22
C VAL A 22 5.68 5.40 -14.30
N PRO A 23 6.30 4.20 -14.43
CA PRO A 23 7.74 4.05 -14.62
C PRO A 23 8.18 4.62 -15.97
N ASN A 24 9.49 4.81 -16.18
CA ASN A 24 10.02 5.40 -17.42
C ASN A 24 10.65 4.32 -18.32
N ILE A 25 9.81 3.41 -18.83
CA ILE A 25 10.25 2.32 -19.71
C ILE A 25 10.52 2.89 -21.11
N PRO A 26 11.77 2.84 -21.62
CA PRO A 26 12.12 3.46 -22.89
C PRO A 26 11.28 2.97 -24.06
N GLY A 27 10.70 3.88 -24.83
CA GLY A 27 9.87 3.57 -26.00
C GLY A 27 8.46 3.05 -25.67
N VAL A 28 8.11 2.96 -24.38
CA VAL A 28 6.83 2.40 -23.90
C VAL A 28 6.11 3.44 -23.05
N THR A 29 6.74 3.91 -21.96
CA THR A 29 6.20 4.92 -21.06
C THR A 29 7.14 6.12 -20.91
N ASP A 30 7.68 6.60 -22.03
CA ASP A 30 8.64 7.72 -22.05
C ASP A 30 8.10 8.95 -21.29
N GLY A 31 8.96 9.53 -20.45
CA GLY A 31 8.60 10.63 -19.57
C GLY A 31 7.85 10.21 -18.30
N GLY A 32 7.82 8.91 -17.99
CA GLY A 32 7.37 8.40 -16.69
C GLY A 32 8.11 9.05 -15.52
N CYS A 33 7.40 9.23 -14.41
CA CYS A 33 7.83 10.08 -13.30
C CYS A 33 8.20 9.31 -12.03
N ASP A 34 7.82 8.04 -11.92
CA ASP A 34 8.29 7.14 -10.88
C ASP A 34 7.98 7.60 -9.43
N PHE A 35 6.84 8.27 -9.22
CA PHE A 35 6.34 8.63 -7.89
C PHE A 35 5.58 7.47 -7.22
N TYR A 36 5.30 7.65 -5.91
CA TYR A 36 4.46 6.75 -5.12
C TYR A 36 4.98 5.31 -5.05
N LYS A 37 6.26 5.18 -4.70
CA LYS A 37 6.97 3.91 -4.61
C LYS A 37 6.64 3.18 -3.29
N PRO A 38 6.33 1.86 -3.33
CA PRO A 38 6.24 1.04 -2.13
C PRO A 38 7.56 1.01 -1.37
N SER A 39 7.51 1.10 -0.03
CA SER A 39 8.69 0.95 0.85
C SER A 39 9.07 -0.52 1.06
N GLN A 40 10.33 -0.80 1.39
CA GLN A 40 10.78 -2.13 1.77
C GLN A 40 10.03 -2.67 3.00
N ASN A 41 9.78 -1.81 4.00
CA ASN A 41 8.95 -2.14 5.16
C ASN A 41 7.53 -2.65 4.81
N LEU A 42 6.92 -2.13 3.75
CA LEU A 42 5.61 -2.62 3.27
C LEU A 42 5.74 -3.99 2.62
N VAL A 43 6.76 -4.19 1.78
CA VAL A 43 7.05 -5.48 1.15
C VAL A 43 7.28 -6.56 2.20
N ASN A 44 8.11 -6.27 3.21
CA ASN A 44 8.39 -7.17 4.32
C ASN A 44 7.13 -7.52 5.13
N ALA A 45 6.13 -6.63 5.19
CA ALA A 45 4.88 -6.89 5.90
C ALA A 45 4.02 -7.99 5.26
N PHE A 46 4.27 -8.36 4.00
CA PHE A 46 3.58 -9.48 3.35
C PHE A 46 4.23 -10.84 3.63
N ARG A 47 5.36 -10.89 4.36
CA ARG A 47 5.97 -12.16 4.80
C ARG A 47 5.07 -12.85 5.81
N THR A 48 4.96 -14.16 5.68
CA THR A 48 4.20 -15.01 6.60
C THR A 48 5.07 -16.11 7.18
N ASP A 49 4.67 -16.63 8.33
CA ASP A 49 5.24 -17.85 8.87
C ASP A 49 4.83 -19.09 8.05
N LYS A 50 5.35 -20.26 8.44
CA LYS A 50 5.00 -21.55 7.82
C LYS A 50 3.53 -21.94 7.97
N ASN A 51 2.81 -21.34 8.92
CA ASN A 51 1.39 -21.54 9.14
C ASN A 51 0.54 -20.53 8.36
N GLY A 52 1.17 -19.66 7.55
CA GLY A 52 0.50 -18.65 6.74
C GLY A 52 -0.06 -17.48 7.54
N HIS A 53 0.46 -17.20 8.73
CA HIS A 53 0.12 -16.03 9.55
C HIS A 53 1.19 -14.94 9.42
N PRO A 54 0.84 -13.65 9.53
CA PRO A 54 1.82 -12.57 9.55
C PRO A 54 2.87 -12.72 10.66
N LEU A 55 4.09 -12.27 10.38
CA LEU A 55 5.17 -12.17 11.36
C LEU A 55 5.03 -10.88 12.19
N PHE A 56 4.03 -10.79 13.06
CA PHE A 56 3.66 -9.56 13.78
C PHE A 56 4.86 -8.76 14.35
N ASP A 57 5.74 -9.43 15.10
CA ASP A 57 6.90 -8.79 15.74
C ASP A 57 8.19 -8.82 14.91
N ALA A 58 8.21 -9.61 13.82
CA ALA A 58 9.45 -9.97 13.12
C ALA A 58 9.41 -9.73 11.60
N PHE A 59 8.32 -9.18 11.06
CA PHE A 59 8.14 -9.02 9.61
C PHE A 59 9.30 -8.25 8.99
N ASN A 60 9.81 -7.23 9.69
CA ASN A 60 10.90 -6.36 9.23
C ASN A 60 12.28 -6.72 9.81
N ALA A 61 12.45 -7.89 10.42
CA ALA A 61 13.75 -8.32 10.95
C ALA A 61 14.78 -8.64 9.83
N GLN A 62 14.29 -8.90 8.63
CA GLN A 62 15.07 -9.05 7.40
C GLN A 62 14.21 -8.66 6.20
N ASP A 63 14.87 -8.34 5.10
CA ASP A 63 14.20 -8.18 3.81
C ASP A 63 13.66 -9.50 3.29
N VAL A 64 12.55 -9.43 2.56
CA VAL A 64 11.96 -10.61 1.93
C VAL A 64 12.93 -11.25 0.92
N ASP A 65 13.17 -12.54 1.09
CA ASP A 65 13.75 -13.38 0.05
C ASP A 65 12.61 -14.20 -0.55
N VAL A 66 12.05 -13.72 -1.67
CA VAL A 66 10.85 -14.32 -2.28
C VAL A 66 11.03 -15.79 -2.66
N LYS A 67 12.26 -16.29 -2.79
CA LYS A 67 12.56 -17.70 -3.10
C LYS A 67 12.68 -18.61 -1.87
N ARG A 68 12.62 -18.04 -0.66
CA ARG A 68 12.80 -18.77 0.61
C ARG A 68 11.68 -18.51 1.59
N ASP A 69 11.21 -17.28 1.65
CA ASP A 69 10.15 -16.86 2.55
C ASP A 69 8.78 -17.24 1.98
N TYR A 70 7.86 -17.60 2.89
CA TYR A 70 6.44 -17.61 2.56
C TYR A 70 5.90 -16.18 2.50
N THR A 71 5.03 -15.92 1.53
CA THR A 71 4.46 -14.59 1.28
C THR A 71 2.97 -14.65 1.00
N ASP A 72 2.28 -13.56 1.32
CA ASP A 72 0.90 -13.34 0.92
C ASP A 72 0.81 -13.04 -0.59
N PRO A 73 -0.08 -13.72 -1.36
CA PRO A 73 -0.28 -13.45 -2.79
C PRO A 73 -0.53 -11.97 -3.13
N ARG A 74 -1.12 -11.20 -2.20
CA ARG A 74 -1.41 -9.77 -2.38
C ARG A 74 -0.16 -8.93 -2.57
N LEU A 75 1.02 -9.38 -2.12
CA LEU A 75 2.29 -8.71 -2.39
C LEU A 75 2.45 -8.46 -3.89
N TYR A 76 2.29 -9.51 -4.69
CA TYR A 76 2.51 -9.51 -6.14
C TYR A 76 1.36 -8.88 -6.93
N LEU A 77 0.24 -8.56 -6.27
CA LEU A 77 -0.86 -7.78 -6.82
C LEU A 77 -0.80 -6.31 -6.42
N THR A 78 0.14 -5.95 -5.54
CA THR A 78 0.25 -4.60 -4.97
C THR A 78 1.55 -3.92 -5.39
N VAL A 79 2.64 -4.69 -5.42
CA VAL A 79 4.01 -4.21 -5.63
C VAL A 79 4.65 -4.97 -6.78
N GLY A 80 5.05 -4.22 -7.81
CA GLY A 80 5.95 -4.67 -8.86
C GLY A 80 7.37 -4.68 -8.32
N MET A 81 8.09 -5.78 -8.56
CA MET A 81 9.41 -6.03 -7.99
C MET A 81 10.42 -6.43 -9.07
N PRO A 82 11.70 -6.02 -8.96
CA PRO A 82 12.75 -6.50 -9.84
C PRO A 82 12.76 -8.04 -9.95
N GLY A 83 12.90 -8.56 -11.16
CA GLY A 83 12.84 -9.99 -11.49
C GLY A 83 11.42 -10.51 -11.81
N MET A 84 10.39 -9.66 -11.70
CA MET A 84 8.98 -10.00 -11.98
C MET A 84 8.44 -9.10 -13.11
N PRO A 85 7.37 -9.51 -13.80
CA PRO A 85 6.75 -8.68 -14.83
C PRO A 85 5.97 -7.51 -14.22
N TYR A 86 6.11 -6.33 -14.80
CA TYR A 86 5.29 -5.16 -14.48
C TYR A 86 3.87 -5.34 -15.04
N GLU A 87 2.86 -5.07 -14.22
CA GLU A 87 1.44 -5.23 -14.59
C GLU A 87 1.14 -6.59 -15.23
N PHE A 88 1.81 -7.63 -14.72
CA PHE A 88 1.67 -9.03 -15.15
C PHE A 88 2.08 -9.31 -16.61
N ASN A 89 2.68 -8.33 -17.31
CA ASN A 89 3.09 -8.45 -18.70
C ASN A 89 4.58 -8.81 -18.82
N LYS A 90 4.87 -10.01 -19.36
CA LYS A 90 6.22 -10.57 -19.49
C LYS A 90 7.11 -9.84 -20.51
N ASN A 91 6.54 -8.95 -21.34
CA ASN A 91 7.33 -8.06 -22.19
C ASN A 91 8.07 -6.98 -21.36
N TYR A 92 7.58 -6.70 -20.15
CA TYR A 92 8.05 -5.63 -19.29
C TYR A 92 8.59 -6.19 -17.97
N MET A 93 9.67 -6.97 -18.06
CA MET A 93 10.36 -7.50 -16.89
C MET A 93 11.08 -6.38 -16.13
N MET A 94 10.80 -6.29 -14.83
CA MET A 94 11.41 -5.29 -13.97
C MET A 94 12.86 -5.66 -13.61
N ASP A 95 13.74 -4.67 -13.54
CA ASP A 95 15.12 -4.83 -13.10
C ASP A 95 15.60 -3.62 -12.28
N LYS A 96 16.90 -3.56 -11.98
CA LYS A 96 17.52 -2.45 -11.25
C LYS A 96 18.16 -1.40 -12.18
N SER A 97 17.52 -1.11 -13.30
CA SER A 97 17.94 -0.06 -14.24
C SER A 97 17.20 1.26 -14.03
N ILE A 98 17.62 2.30 -14.75
CA ILE A 98 16.98 3.62 -14.77
C ILE A 98 15.56 3.60 -15.36
N ALA A 99 15.17 2.53 -16.04
CA ALA A 99 13.80 2.38 -16.53
C ALA A 99 12.78 2.30 -15.38
N TRP A 100 13.20 1.71 -14.26
CA TRP A 100 12.39 1.44 -13.07
C TRP A 100 12.77 2.31 -11.87
N SER A 101 13.73 3.22 -12.06
CA SER A 101 14.09 4.20 -11.04
C SER A 101 14.59 5.50 -11.65
N ARG A 102 13.75 6.54 -11.63
CA ARG A 102 14.13 7.88 -12.11
C ARG A 102 15.17 8.55 -11.21
N SER A 103 15.29 8.05 -9.98
CA SER A 103 16.21 8.51 -8.95
C SER A 103 17.50 7.70 -8.85
N ASN A 104 17.77 6.85 -9.86
CA ASN A 104 18.94 5.96 -9.90
C ASN A 104 19.08 5.10 -8.62
N GLY A 105 17.95 4.61 -8.10
CA GLY A 105 17.88 3.72 -6.94
C GLY A 105 17.72 4.40 -5.59
N LEU A 106 17.77 5.74 -5.49
CA LEU A 106 17.59 6.47 -4.21
C LEU A 106 16.27 6.10 -3.50
N TYR A 107 15.18 5.98 -4.25
CA TYR A 107 13.86 5.55 -3.75
C TYR A 107 13.56 4.08 -4.08
N GLY A 108 14.60 3.28 -4.37
CA GLY A 108 14.46 1.88 -4.76
C GLY A 108 13.89 1.68 -6.18
N TYR A 109 13.43 0.45 -6.41
CA TYR A 109 13.01 -0.06 -7.72
C TYR A 109 11.59 -0.69 -7.71
N TYR A 110 10.86 -0.55 -6.61
CA TYR A 110 9.48 -1.03 -6.52
C TYR A 110 8.51 -0.11 -7.24
N VAL A 111 7.50 -0.68 -7.89
CA VAL A 111 6.43 0.08 -8.55
C VAL A 111 5.10 -0.31 -7.92
N THR A 112 4.18 0.63 -7.69
CA THR A 112 2.83 0.27 -7.26
C THR A 112 2.02 -0.26 -8.44
N LEU A 113 1.37 -1.41 -8.28
CA LEU A 113 0.54 -2.01 -9.34
C LEU A 113 -0.92 -1.58 -9.26
N LYS A 114 -1.44 -1.33 -8.06
CA LYS A 114 -2.88 -1.06 -7.83
C LYS A 114 -3.45 0.13 -8.62
N HIS A 115 -2.59 1.08 -9.00
CA HIS A 115 -2.99 2.33 -9.65
C HIS A 115 -2.42 2.50 -11.06
N ASN A 116 -1.63 1.52 -11.51
CA ASN A 116 -1.11 1.43 -12.86
C ASN A 116 -1.94 0.44 -13.68
N VAL A 117 -1.63 0.36 -14.96
CA VAL A 117 -2.22 -0.57 -15.93
C VAL A 117 -1.13 -1.06 -16.86
N ASP A 118 -1.33 -2.23 -17.46
CA ASP A 118 -0.45 -2.79 -18.49
C ASP A 118 -0.20 -1.75 -19.60
N PRO A 119 1.07 -1.42 -19.94
CA PRO A 119 1.37 -0.47 -21.00
C PRO A 119 0.84 -0.84 -22.38
N ASP A 120 0.65 -2.13 -22.66
CA ASP A 120 0.12 -2.61 -23.93
C ASP A 120 -1.41 -2.51 -24.01
N CYS A 121 -2.08 -2.13 -22.92
CA CYS A 121 -3.53 -1.95 -22.93
C CYS A 121 -3.94 -0.61 -23.56
N GLU A 122 -5.12 -0.58 -24.16
CA GLU A 122 -5.70 0.64 -24.77
C GLU A 122 -6.09 1.72 -23.74
N TYR A 123 -5.92 1.44 -22.44
CA TYR A 123 -6.34 2.30 -21.33
C TYR A 123 -5.20 3.14 -20.74
N LEU A 124 -4.01 3.15 -21.35
CA LEU A 124 -2.92 4.03 -20.95
C LEU A 124 -2.79 5.19 -21.94
N ILE A 125 -3.20 6.39 -21.51
CA ILE A 125 -3.32 7.58 -22.37
C ILE A 125 -2.20 8.57 -22.04
N LYS A 126 -1.52 9.06 -23.09
CA LYS A 126 -0.49 10.10 -22.96
C LYS A 126 -1.05 11.49 -23.19
N GLY A 127 -1.12 12.29 -22.13
CA GLY A 127 -1.22 13.75 -22.17
C GLY A 127 0.12 14.41 -21.83
N SER A 128 0.10 15.50 -21.05
CA SER A 128 1.34 16.04 -20.44
C SER A 128 1.99 15.00 -19.53
N TRP A 129 1.17 14.27 -18.77
CA TRP A 129 1.52 13.08 -18.02
C TRP A 129 0.82 11.85 -18.60
N TRP A 130 1.14 10.67 -18.09
CA TRP A 130 0.37 9.47 -18.38
C TRP A 130 -0.93 9.46 -17.58
N GLY A 131 -1.95 8.73 -18.03
CA GLY A 131 -3.23 8.64 -17.34
C GLY A 131 -4.00 7.40 -17.76
N SER A 132 -4.95 6.98 -16.93
CA SER A 132 -5.81 5.83 -17.22
C SER A 132 -7.26 6.13 -16.84
N PRO A 133 -8.27 5.63 -17.59
CA PRO A 133 -9.67 5.70 -17.21
C PRO A 133 -10.05 4.67 -16.13
N MET A 134 -9.07 3.99 -15.50
CA MET A 134 -9.34 3.08 -14.39
C MET A 134 -10.07 3.80 -13.24
N ASN A 135 -11.26 3.31 -12.91
CA ASN A 135 -12.07 3.83 -11.81
C ASN A 135 -11.30 3.78 -10.48
N ARG A 136 -11.33 4.89 -9.72
CA ARG A 136 -10.80 4.89 -8.35
C ARG A 136 -11.87 4.46 -7.37
N ILE A 137 -11.68 3.30 -6.76
CA ILE A 137 -12.56 2.81 -5.69
C ILE A 137 -12.20 3.59 -4.41
N VAL A 138 -13.18 4.31 -3.85
CA VAL A 138 -13.00 5.10 -2.61
C VAL A 138 -13.38 4.29 -1.38
N LEU A 139 -14.41 3.45 -1.50
CA LEU A 139 -14.84 2.53 -0.45
C LEU A 139 -15.10 1.18 -1.09
N ARG A 140 -14.58 0.12 -0.46
CA ARG A 140 -14.74 -1.26 -0.91
C ARG A 140 -15.25 -2.14 0.21
N TYR A 141 -15.92 -3.23 -0.16
CA TYR A 141 -16.55 -4.12 0.81
C TYR A 141 -15.59 -4.66 1.87
N ALA A 142 -14.36 -4.99 1.48
CA ALA A 142 -13.35 -5.47 2.41
C ALA A 142 -12.93 -4.43 3.46
N ASP A 143 -12.99 -3.12 3.16
CA ASP A 143 -12.80 -2.09 4.17
C ASP A 143 -13.98 -2.03 5.16
N VAL A 144 -15.22 -2.19 4.66
CA VAL A 144 -16.43 -2.29 5.51
C VAL A 144 -16.35 -3.48 6.46
N LEU A 145 -15.88 -4.65 5.99
CA LEU A 145 -15.69 -5.82 6.84
C LEU A 145 -14.65 -5.55 7.93
N LEU A 146 -13.55 -4.87 7.61
CA LEU A 146 -12.50 -4.56 8.58
C LEU A 146 -12.93 -3.47 9.57
N MET A 147 -13.71 -2.47 9.14
CA MET A 147 -14.34 -1.50 10.04
C MET A 147 -15.29 -2.20 11.03
N ARG A 148 -16.11 -3.15 10.55
CA ARG A 148 -16.99 -3.95 11.42
C ARG A 148 -16.18 -4.82 12.38
N ALA A 149 -15.15 -5.51 11.90
CA ALA A 149 -14.28 -6.33 12.74
C ALA A 149 -13.62 -5.48 13.85
N GLU A 150 -13.08 -4.31 13.49
CA GLU A 150 -12.48 -3.41 14.47
C GLU A 150 -13.50 -2.91 15.50
N ALA A 151 -14.70 -2.51 15.07
CA ALA A 151 -15.75 -2.07 15.98
C ALA A 151 -16.15 -3.16 16.99
N LEU A 152 -16.27 -4.42 16.54
CA LEU A 152 -16.54 -5.57 17.41
C LEU A 152 -15.44 -5.78 18.45
N VAL A 153 -14.17 -5.62 18.05
CA VAL A 153 -13.03 -5.71 18.98
C VAL A 153 -13.06 -4.57 20.01
N GLN A 154 -13.38 -3.36 19.60
CA GLN A 154 -13.44 -2.19 20.50
C GLN A 154 -14.62 -2.30 21.49
N LEU A 155 -15.77 -2.84 21.06
CA LEU A 155 -16.91 -3.08 21.94
C LEU A 155 -16.63 -4.15 23.00
N ASN A 156 -15.87 -5.19 22.64
CA ASN A 156 -15.43 -6.26 23.54
C ASN A 156 -16.55 -6.92 24.37
N ASP A 157 -17.72 -7.10 23.76
CA ASP A 157 -18.94 -7.60 24.42
C ASP A 157 -19.20 -9.09 24.16
N GLY A 158 -18.12 -9.88 24.00
CA GLY A 158 -18.17 -11.32 23.76
C GLY A 158 -18.17 -11.73 22.28
N ARG A 159 -18.09 -10.78 21.34
CA ARG A 159 -18.13 -11.03 19.88
C ARG A 159 -16.77 -11.02 19.18
N LEU A 160 -15.68 -11.24 19.92
CA LEU A 160 -14.33 -11.31 19.34
C LEU A 160 -14.21 -12.39 18.24
N GLY A 161 -14.89 -13.53 18.40
CA GLY A 161 -14.93 -14.57 17.37
C GLY A 161 -15.57 -14.12 16.06
N GLU A 162 -16.57 -13.22 16.11
CA GLU A 162 -17.17 -12.63 14.90
C GLU A 162 -16.16 -11.73 14.17
N ALA A 163 -15.38 -10.93 14.90
CA ALA A 163 -14.33 -10.10 14.30
C ALA A 163 -13.26 -10.96 13.59
N VAL A 164 -12.83 -12.06 14.21
CA VAL A 164 -11.89 -13.01 13.59
C VAL A 164 -12.48 -13.65 12.33
N ASN A 165 -13.78 -14.00 12.34
CA ASN A 165 -14.45 -14.56 11.17
C ASN A 165 -14.48 -13.60 9.98
N LEU A 166 -14.74 -12.31 10.23
CA LEU A 166 -14.71 -11.27 9.18
C LEU A 166 -13.31 -11.12 8.56
N VAL A 167 -12.25 -11.18 9.38
CA VAL A 167 -10.87 -11.22 8.89
C VAL A 167 -10.62 -12.50 8.08
N ASN A 168 -11.12 -13.64 8.55
CA ASN A 168 -10.98 -14.92 7.85
C ASN A 168 -11.68 -14.95 6.49
N GLU A 169 -12.78 -14.22 6.28
CA GLU A 169 -13.39 -14.06 4.96
C GLU A 169 -12.38 -13.44 3.97
N LEU A 170 -11.68 -12.38 4.39
CA LEU A 170 -10.69 -11.69 3.56
C LEU A 170 -9.46 -12.55 3.30
N ARG A 171 -8.97 -13.25 4.31
CA ARG A 171 -7.81 -14.15 4.19
C ARG A 171 -8.11 -15.35 3.28
N ASN A 172 -9.33 -15.90 3.37
CA ASN A 172 -9.77 -16.96 2.46
C ASN A 172 -9.90 -16.50 1.02
N ARG A 173 -10.25 -15.23 0.79
CA ARG A 173 -10.24 -14.63 -0.54
C ARG A 173 -8.80 -14.37 -1.01
N ALA A 174 -7.96 -13.78 -0.17
CA ALA A 174 -6.57 -13.44 -0.51
C ALA A 174 -5.77 -14.67 -0.95
N ARG A 175 -5.85 -15.77 -0.20
CA ARG A 175 -5.14 -17.03 -0.53
C ARG A 175 -5.54 -17.65 -1.87
N LYS A 176 -6.72 -17.29 -2.41
CA LYS A 176 -7.23 -17.75 -3.72
C LYS A 176 -7.06 -16.72 -4.83
N SER A 177 -6.54 -15.52 -4.53
CA SER A 177 -6.38 -14.42 -5.49
C SER A 177 -5.10 -14.58 -6.30
N THR A 178 -4.92 -15.73 -6.95
CA THR A 178 -3.67 -16.06 -7.67
C THR A 178 -3.82 -16.10 -9.18
N ARG A 179 -5.01 -15.82 -9.73
CA ARG A 179 -5.29 -16.01 -11.17
C ARG A 179 -4.27 -15.36 -12.11
N MET A 180 -3.90 -14.10 -11.86
CA MET A 180 -2.94 -13.35 -12.70
C MET A 180 -1.47 -13.68 -12.41
N ILE A 181 -1.21 -14.45 -11.35
CA ILE A 181 0.12 -14.81 -10.85
C ILE A 181 0.24 -16.32 -10.64
N ALA A 182 -0.56 -17.11 -11.36
CA ALA A 182 -0.73 -18.54 -11.12
C ALA A 182 0.54 -19.33 -11.46
N ASP A 183 1.38 -18.78 -12.34
CA ASP A 183 2.66 -19.33 -12.77
C ASP A 183 3.83 -18.84 -11.90
N TYR A 184 3.64 -17.90 -10.97
CA TYR A 184 4.76 -17.26 -10.26
C TYR A 184 5.54 -18.22 -9.37
N GLU A 185 4.88 -19.19 -8.72
CA GLU A 185 5.59 -20.18 -7.91
C GLU A 185 6.51 -21.05 -8.78
N ALA A 186 6.08 -21.38 -10.00
CA ALA A 186 6.85 -22.20 -10.93
C ALA A 186 7.96 -21.40 -11.65
N GLU A 187 7.64 -20.20 -12.13
CA GLU A 187 8.54 -19.38 -12.97
C GLU A 187 9.55 -18.58 -12.15
N TYR A 188 9.14 -18.09 -10.97
CA TYR A 188 9.96 -17.18 -10.16
C TYR A 188 10.33 -17.77 -8.79
N GLY A 189 9.82 -18.95 -8.46
CA GLY A 189 10.16 -19.68 -7.23
C GLY A 189 9.54 -19.08 -5.97
N VAL A 190 8.46 -18.31 -6.10
CA VAL A 190 7.78 -17.73 -4.93
C VAL A 190 6.99 -18.79 -4.16
N HIS A 191 6.66 -18.51 -2.90
CA HIS A 191 5.90 -19.42 -2.05
C HIS A 191 4.70 -18.70 -1.43
N PHE A 192 3.50 -19.01 -1.91
CA PHE A 192 2.27 -18.43 -1.40
C PHE A 192 1.79 -19.15 -0.14
N ASN A 193 1.58 -18.43 0.97
CA ASN A 193 0.97 -19.01 2.16
C ASN A 193 0.16 -18.00 2.97
N VAL A 194 -1.15 -18.17 2.98
CA VAL A 194 -2.07 -17.40 3.83
C VAL A 194 -3.11 -18.36 4.37
N GLN A 195 -3.22 -18.45 5.69
CA GLN A 195 -4.21 -19.29 6.37
C GLN A 195 -5.15 -18.45 7.23
N PRO A 196 -6.42 -18.88 7.39
CA PRO A 196 -7.32 -18.28 8.38
C PRO A 196 -6.78 -18.50 9.80
N TYR A 197 -7.21 -17.65 10.72
CA TYR A 197 -7.00 -17.82 12.15
C TYR A 197 -8.01 -18.83 12.70
N ASN A 198 -7.51 -19.83 13.42
CA ASN A 198 -8.33 -20.81 14.12
C ASN A 198 -8.16 -20.59 15.63
N GLY A 199 -9.21 -20.77 16.43
CA GLY A 199 -9.13 -20.67 17.90
C GLY A 199 -9.68 -19.37 18.49
N SER A 200 -9.38 -19.16 19.77
CA SER A 200 -9.82 -18.00 20.56
C SER A 200 -8.62 -17.14 20.91
N TYR A 201 -8.82 -15.82 20.86
CA TYR A 201 -7.77 -14.82 21.03
C TYR A 201 -8.23 -13.75 22.00
N THR A 202 -7.30 -13.09 22.69
CA THR A 202 -7.60 -11.94 23.54
C THR A 202 -8.01 -10.73 22.69
N GLN A 203 -8.67 -9.75 23.31
CA GLN A 203 -9.04 -8.50 22.62
C GLN A 203 -7.82 -7.85 21.94
N SER A 204 -6.67 -7.79 22.62
CA SER A 204 -5.44 -7.19 22.07
C SER A 204 -4.92 -7.96 20.85
N GLN A 205 -4.94 -9.29 20.89
CA GLN A 205 -4.53 -10.13 19.76
C GLN A 205 -5.47 -9.96 18.56
N VAL A 206 -6.79 -9.90 18.78
CA VAL A 206 -7.74 -9.67 17.67
C VAL A 206 -7.58 -8.26 17.10
N LEU A 207 -7.30 -7.25 17.93
CA LEU A 207 -7.02 -5.90 17.43
C LEU A 207 -5.79 -5.89 16.54
N GLU A 208 -4.70 -6.55 16.96
CA GLU A 208 -3.49 -6.68 16.17
C GLU A 208 -3.73 -7.41 14.84
N ILE A 209 -4.49 -8.52 14.87
CA ILE A 209 -4.94 -9.23 13.67
C ILE A 209 -5.67 -8.29 12.70
N VAL A 210 -6.64 -7.51 13.20
CA VAL A 210 -7.42 -6.57 12.37
C VAL A 210 -6.51 -5.47 11.80
N LYS A 211 -5.64 -4.88 12.61
CA LYS A 211 -4.71 -3.82 12.17
C LYS A 211 -3.75 -4.32 11.09
N PHE A 212 -3.22 -5.54 11.25
CA PHE A 212 -2.32 -6.13 10.27
C PHE A 212 -3.06 -6.51 8.99
N GLU A 213 -4.26 -7.09 9.09
CA GLU A 213 -5.07 -7.40 7.91
C GLU A 213 -5.42 -6.13 7.14
N ARG A 214 -5.80 -5.02 7.82
CA ARG A 214 -5.97 -3.70 7.19
C ARG A 214 -4.72 -3.26 6.44
N ARG A 215 -3.54 -3.42 7.05
CA ARG A 215 -2.26 -3.01 6.45
C ARG A 215 -1.97 -3.71 5.13
N VAL A 216 -2.12 -5.03 5.05
CA VAL A 216 -1.82 -5.80 3.82
C VAL A 216 -2.96 -5.73 2.81
N GLU A 217 -4.20 -5.63 3.27
CA GLU A 217 -5.37 -5.54 2.40
C GLU A 217 -5.42 -4.18 1.69
N LEU A 218 -5.33 -3.07 2.45
CA LEU A 218 -5.45 -1.68 1.97
C LEU A 218 -4.10 -1.03 1.59
N ALA A 219 -3.05 -1.84 1.46
CA ALA A 219 -1.72 -1.39 1.07
C ALA A 219 -1.77 -0.53 -0.20
N MET A 220 -1.07 0.61 -0.21
CA MET A 220 -1.07 1.58 -1.32
C MET A 220 -2.43 2.23 -1.64
N GLU A 221 -3.45 2.14 -0.77
CA GLU A 221 -4.76 2.77 -0.99
C GLU A 221 -4.96 4.07 -0.20
N SER A 222 -3.89 4.66 0.35
CA SER A 222 -3.85 5.93 1.09
C SER A 222 -4.48 5.93 2.50
N GLU A 223 -4.83 4.77 3.05
CA GLU A 223 -5.51 4.68 4.37
C GLU A 223 -4.55 4.63 5.57
N ARG A 224 -3.32 4.12 5.39
CA ARG A 224 -2.44 3.73 6.50
C ARG A 224 -2.13 4.86 7.49
N PHE A 225 -1.87 6.08 7.01
CA PHE A 225 -1.55 7.21 7.88
C PHE A 225 -2.75 7.58 8.76
N PHE A 226 -3.95 7.64 8.17
CA PHE A 226 -5.18 7.96 8.91
C PHE A 226 -5.52 6.88 9.94
N ASP A 227 -5.32 5.61 9.58
CA ASP A 227 -5.43 4.48 10.52
C ASP A 227 -4.48 4.64 11.73
N LEU A 228 -3.22 4.99 11.49
CA LEU A 228 -2.25 5.20 12.58
C LEU A 228 -2.62 6.39 13.48
N VAL A 229 -3.10 7.49 12.90
CA VAL A 229 -3.53 8.67 13.67
C VAL A 229 -4.77 8.35 14.52
N ARG A 230 -5.80 7.71 13.95
CA ARG A 230 -7.03 7.40 14.70
C ARG A 230 -6.81 6.36 15.80
N TRP A 231 -5.79 5.50 15.66
CA TRP A 231 -5.37 4.58 16.72
C TRP A 231 -4.49 5.23 17.79
N GLY A 232 -4.01 6.46 17.57
CA GLY A 232 -3.07 7.14 18.47
C GLY A 232 -1.65 6.55 18.44
N GLU A 233 -1.29 5.86 17.35
CA GLU A 233 -0.04 5.09 17.20
C GLU A 233 0.92 5.68 16.16
N ALA A 234 0.58 6.83 15.57
CA ALA A 234 1.34 7.47 14.49
C ALA A 234 2.79 7.78 14.88
N GLU A 235 3.03 8.45 16.01
CA GLU A 235 4.37 8.80 16.47
C GLU A 235 5.26 7.56 16.62
N GLN A 236 4.81 6.59 17.40
CA GLN A 236 5.57 5.37 17.67
C GLN A 236 5.86 4.62 16.36
N THR A 237 4.85 4.41 15.53
CA THR A 237 4.99 3.62 14.31
C THR A 237 5.87 4.32 13.28
N LEU A 238 5.71 5.63 13.08
CA LEU A 238 6.45 6.38 12.07
C LEU A 238 7.91 6.61 12.47
N ASN A 239 8.20 6.85 13.75
CA ASN A 239 9.58 6.94 14.22
C ASN A 239 10.31 5.59 14.15
N GLN A 240 9.64 4.47 14.44
CA GLN A 240 10.19 3.14 14.21
C GLN A 240 10.44 2.87 12.72
N TYR A 241 9.51 3.28 11.86
CA TYR A 241 9.65 3.19 10.40
C TYR A 241 10.84 4.00 9.88
N TYR A 242 11.00 5.27 10.31
CA TYR A 242 12.13 6.10 9.90
C TYR A 242 13.47 5.50 10.30
N ALA A 243 13.59 5.00 11.53
CA ALA A 243 14.81 4.34 11.99
C ALA A 243 15.12 3.07 11.17
N ALA A 244 14.09 2.27 10.84
CA ALA A 244 14.26 1.03 10.11
C ALA A 244 14.53 1.22 8.60
N GLU A 245 14.02 2.30 7.98
CA GLU A 245 14.20 2.58 6.55
C GLU A 245 15.38 3.49 6.25
N ALA A 246 16.04 4.08 7.24
CA ALA A 246 17.17 4.99 7.02
C ALA A 246 18.32 4.35 6.21
N ASP A 247 18.56 3.05 6.40
CA ASP A 247 19.57 2.29 5.64
C ASP A 247 19.11 1.96 4.21
N ASN A 248 17.79 1.85 3.99
CA ASN A 248 17.20 1.57 2.67
C ASN A 248 17.03 2.84 1.83
N CYS A 249 16.72 3.97 2.47
CA CYS A 249 16.53 5.27 1.84
C CYS A 249 17.01 6.39 2.78
N ASN A 250 18.15 6.98 2.42
CA ASN A 250 18.87 7.96 3.26
C ASN A 250 18.08 9.26 3.53
N ILE A 251 16.96 9.51 2.85
CA ILE A 251 16.08 10.66 3.15
C ILE A 251 15.51 10.56 4.57
N TYR A 252 15.44 9.35 5.13
CA TYR A 252 14.89 9.10 6.46
C TYR A 252 15.90 9.27 7.59
N THR A 253 17.20 9.45 7.30
CA THR A 253 18.26 9.53 8.34
C THR A 253 17.99 10.61 9.39
N SER A 254 17.35 11.72 9.02
CA SER A 254 16.97 12.80 9.94
C SER A 254 15.45 12.96 10.10
N ALA A 255 14.67 11.94 9.70
CA ALA A 255 13.22 12.02 9.80
C ALA A 255 12.76 11.79 11.25
N SER A 256 11.75 12.56 11.66
CA SER A 256 11.14 12.46 12.98
C SER A 256 9.69 12.88 12.94
N PHE A 257 8.85 12.16 13.67
CA PHE A 257 7.46 12.50 13.91
C PHE A 257 7.31 13.03 15.35
N THR A 258 6.75 14.23 15.49
CA THR A 258 6.46 14.85 16.79
C THR A 258 4.99 14.68 17.13
N LYS A 259 4.71 14.01 18.26
CA LYS A 259 3.36 13.83 18.79
C LYS A 259 2.71 15.16 19.18
N ASN A 260 1.40 15.26 19.01
CA ASN A 260 0.58 16.45 19.21
C ASN A 260 1.00 17.63 18.32
N LYS A 261 1.43 17.31 17.09
CA LYS A 261 1.80 18.28 16.04
C LYS A 261 1.61 17.70 14.65
N ASN A 262 2.27 16.58 14.36
CA ASN A 262 2.37 16.04 12.99
C ASN A 262 1.20 15.13 12.57
N GLU A 263 0.25 14.86 13.47
CA GLU A 263 -0.94 14.05 13.18
C GLU A 263 -1.86 14.67 12.14
N TYR A 264 -1.84 16.01 12.02
CA TYR A 264 -2.66 16.76 11.08
C TYR A 264 -1.80 17.80 10.35
N LEU A 265 -2.20 18.13 9.13
CA LEU A 265 -1.62 19.26 8.41
C LEU A 265 -1.93 20.58 9.16
N PRO A 266 -1.02 21.56 9.17
CA PRO A 266 -1.32 22.86 9.76
C PRO A 266 -2.43 23.56 8.97
N ILE A 267 -3.24 24.35 9.67
CA ILE A 267 -4.16 25.28 8.99
C ILE A 267 -3.30 26.26 8.17
N PRO A 268 -3.55 26.42 6.86
CA PRO A 268 -2.71 27.27 6.02
C PRO A 268 -2.67 28.72 6.54
N PHE A 269 -1.47 29.28 6.70
CA PHE A 269 -1.28 30.61 7.26
C PHE A 269 -2.09 31.70 6.54
N ALA A 270 -2.21 31.62 5.21
CA ALA A 270 -3.00 32.56 4.43
C ALA A 270 -4.49 32.57 4.87
N GLN A 271 -5.04 31.41 5.24
CA GLN A 271 -6.41 31.29 5.73
C GLN A 271 -6.54 31.87 7.15
N LEU A 272 -5.57 31.61 8.03
CA LEU A 272 -5.52 32.22 9.37
C LEU A 272 -5.49 33.75 9.27
N SER A 273 -4.57 34.28 8.46
CA SER A 273 -4.40 35.72 8.25
C SER A 273 -5.64 36.39 7.67
N ALA A 274 -6.33 35.73 6.72
CA ALA A 274 -7.54 36.27 6.10
C ALA A 274 -8.78 36.16 7.01
N SER A 275 -8.76 35.25 7.99
CA SER A 275 -9.91 34.99 8.85
C SER A 275 -10.19 36.05 9.92
N ASN A 276 -9.32 37.05 10.10
CA ASN A 276 -9.42 38.06 11.17
C ASN A 276 -9.62 37.45 12.58
N GLY A 277 -8.92 36.35 12.87
CA GLY A 277 -8.97 35.67 14.15
C GLY A 277 -10.12 34.67 14.33
N HIS A 278 -10.92 34.41 13.28
CA HIS A 278 -11.96 33.36 13.33
C HIS A 278 -11.41 31.95 13.18
N TYR A 279 -10.22 31.79 12.58
CA TYR A 279 -9.54 30.51 12.52
C TYR A 279 -8.50 30.41 13.63
N ILE A 280 -8.42 29.24 14.25
CA ILE A 280 -7.44 28.90 15.28
C ILE A 280 -6.52 27.83 14.69
N GLN A 281 -5.21 27.95 14.93
CA GLN A 281 -4.25 26.96 14.48
C GLN A 281 -4.41 25.64 15.22
N ASN A 282 -4.02 24.54 14.58
CA ASN A 282 -3.87 23.23 15.22
C ASN A 282 -2.84 23.27 16.37
N CYS A 283 -2.91 22.29 17.26
CA CYS A 283 -1.92 22.12 18.32
C CYS A 283 -0.50 21.90 17.76
N GLY A 284 0.52 22.12 18.60
CA GLY A 284 1.93 21.83 18.26
C GLY A 284 2.81 23.06 17.99
N ASN A 285 2.37 24.26 18.38
CA ASN A 285 3.12 25.52 18.27
C ASN A 285 3.75 25.69 16.87
N TRP A 286 2.88 25.80 15.86
CA TRP A 286 3.26 26.06 14.47
C TRP A 286 3.71 27.51 14.27
#